data_AF-A0A7W8DTL6-F1
#
_entry.id   AF-A0A7W8DTL6-F1
#
_cell.length_a   1.000
_cell.length_b   1.000
_cell.length_c   1.000
_cell.angle_alpha   90.00
_cell.angle_beta   90.00
_cell.angle_gamma   90.00
#
_symmetry.space_group_name_H-M   'P 1'
#
loop_
_entity.id
_entity.type
_entity.pdbx_description
1 polymer ?
#
loop_
_entity_poly.entity_id
_entity_poly.type
_entity_poly.pdbx_seq_one_letter_code
_entity_poly.pdbx_strand_id
1 'polypeptide(L)'
;MTDGTDAITETGMEQIKIALNTLYLCIDHAVKHIAEAEGVEAARHYKAGLLASLKKGDIDMALLEERKTFDLVVSKIEALTIPADTDGQGSHNHINQTI
;
A
#
# COMPACT_ATOMS: atom_id res chain seq x y z
N MET A 1 -3.05 -12.60 -42.72
CA MET A 1 -2.31 -11.54 -42.02
C MET A 1 -2.96 -11.38 -40.66
N THR A 2 -2.45 -12.11 -39.68
CA THR A 2 -2.89 -12.05 -38.27
C THR A 2 -1.70 -11.52 -37.49
N ASP A 3 -1.50 -10.22 -37.56
CA ASP A 3 -0.46 -9.47 -36.85
C ASP A 3 -1.16 -8.23 -36.31
N GLY A 4 -1.73 -8.35 -35.12
CA GLY A 4 -2.60 -7.32 -34.56
C GLY A 4 -3.24 -7.72 -33.24
N THR A 5 -3.33 -9.03 -32.96
CA THR A 5 -3.84 -9.52 -31.66
C THR A 5 -2.76 -9.50 -30.57
N ASP A 6 -1.48 -9.68 -30.91
CA ASP A 6 -0.35 -9.67 -29.96
C ASP A 6 0.05 -8.27 -29.48
N ALA A 7 -0.10 -7.22 -30.31
CA ALA A 7 0.24 -5.85 -29.89
C ALA A 7 -0.76 -5.28 -28.87
N ILE A 8 -2.02 -5.75 -28.89
CA ILE A 8 -3.08 -5.30 -27.98
C ILE A 8 -2.89 -5.89 -26.59
N THR A 9 -2.35 -7.11 -26.48
CA THR A 9 -2.11 -7.77 -25.19
C THR A 9 -0.86 -7.23 -24.48
N GLU A 10 0.20 -6.91 -25.23
CA GLU A 10 1.42 -6.31 -24.66
C GLU A 10 1.15 -4.89 -24.12
N THR A 11 0.55 -4.03 -24.96
CA THR A 11 0.16 -2.67 -24.55
C THR A 11 -0.82 -2.67 -23.38
N GLY A 12 -1.77 -3.63 -23.37
CA GLY A 12 -2.72 -3.80 -22.26
C GLY A 12 -2.02 -4.17 -20.95
N MET A 13 -1.05 -5.10 -20.99
CA MET A 13 -0.28 -5.48 -19.80
C MET A 13 0.60 -4.34 -19.26
N GLU A 14 1.17 -3.51 -20.14
CA GLU A 14 1.94 -2.34 -19.73
C GLU A 14 1.05 -1.28 -19.06
N GLN A 15 -0.13 -1.00 -19.62
CA GLN A 15 -1.10 -0.10 -19.01
C GLN A 15 -1.60 -0.61 -17.66
N ILE A 16 -1.86 -1.92 -17.52
CA ILE A 16 -2.19 -2.54 -16.24
C ILE A 16 -1.05 -2.34 -15.24
N LYS A 17 0.21 -2.59 -15.62
CA LYS A 17 1.37 -2.34 -14.73
C LYS A 17 1.47 -0.88 -14.30
N ILE A 18 1.22 0.07 -15.20
CA ILE A 18 1.25 1.50 -14.90
C ILE A 18 0.12 1.86 -13.92
N ALA A 19 -1.10 1.39 -14.15
CA ALA A 19 -2.24 1.60 -13.26
C ALA A 19 -1.97 1.01 -11.87
N LEU A 20 -1.41 -0.20 -11.80
CA LEU A 20 -1.04 -0.87 -10.55
C LEU A 20 0.06 -0.12 -9.78
N ASN A 21 1.11 0.30 -10.47
CA ASN A 21 2.18 1.08 -9.84
C ASN A 21 1.67 2.43 -9.33
N THR A 22 0.77 3.06 -10.08
CA THR A 22 0.15 4.34 -9.68
C THR A 22 -0.73 4.14 -8.46
N LEU A 23 -1.59 3.10 -8.47
CA LEU A 23 -2.41 2.73 -7.32
C LEU A 23 -1.55 2.47 -6.07
N TYR A 24 -0.44 1.73 -6.23
CA TYR A 24 0.50 1.49 -5.14
C TYR A 24 1.07 2.79 -4.57
N LEU A 25 1.51 3.73 -5.42
CA LEU A 25 2.03 5.02 -4.99
C LEU A 25 0.96 5.86 -4.27
N CYS A 26 -0.28 5.84 -4.75
CA CYS A 26 -1.39 6.54 -4.08
C CYS A 26 -1.68 5.97 -2.69
N ILE A 27 -1.66 4.64 -2.54
CA ILE A 27 -1.89 3.99 -1.24
C ILE A 27 -0.71 4.27 -0.28
N ASP A 28 0.54 4.20 -0.77
CA ASP A 28 1.73 4.54 0.02
C ASP A 28 1.65 5.99 0.55
N HIS A 29 1.29 6.94 -0.32
CA HIS A 29 1.09 8.33 0.07
C HIS A 29 -0.04 8.49 1.10
N ALA A 30 -1.17 7.81 0.90
CA ALA A 30 -2.29 7.87 1.84
C ALA A 30 -1.91 7.31 3.23
N VAL A 31 -1.22 6.17 3.29
CA VAL A 31 -0.77 5.56 4.56
C VAL A 31 0.21 6.49 5.29
N LYS A 32 1.15 7.12 4.57
CA LYS A 32 2.08 8.09 5.15
C LYS A 32 1.36 9.33 5.67
N HIS A 33 0.45 9.89 4.88
CA HIS A 33 -0.33 11.05 5.28
C HIS A 33 -1.17 10.78 6.53
N ILE A 34 -1.80 9.61 6.62
CA ILE A 34 -2.55 9.20 7.82
C ILE A 34 -1.61 9.02 9.01
N ALA A 35 -0.42 8.45 8.81
CA ALA A 35 0.56 8.31 9.90
C ALA A 35 1.01 9.68 10.44
N GLU A 36 1.20 10.66 9.56
CA GLU A 36 1.57 12.03 9.92
C GLU A 36 0.43 12.81 10.58
N ALA A 37 -0.80 12.63 10.13
CA ALA A 37 -1.96 13.41 10.59
C ALA A 37 -2.66 12.82 11.81
N GLU A 38 -2.77 11.49 11.87
CA GLU A 38 -3.59 10.75 12.84
C GLU A 38 -2.79 9.72 13.66
N GLY A 39 -1.52 9.51 13.30
CA GLY A 39 -0.60 8.62 14.01
C GLY A 39 -0.46 7.22 13.39
N VAL A 40 0.60 6.53 13.79
CA VAL A 40 1.04 5.25 13.23
C VAL A 40 -0.02 4.15 13.38
N GLU A 41 -0.77 4.14 14.48
CA GLU A 41 -1.84 3.15 14.71
C GLU A 41 -3.03 3.36 13.76
N ALA A 42 -3.41 4.62 13.47
CA ALA A 42 -4.45 4.95 12.50
C ALA A 42 -4.05 4.49 11.08
N ALA A 43 -2.80 4.73 10.70
CA ALA A 43 -2.25 4.25 9.43
C ALA A 43 -2.26 2.71 9.34
N ARG A 44 -1.97 2.02 10.45
CA ARG A 44 -2.03 0.55 10.53
C ARG A 44 -3.45 0.02 10.38
N HIS A 45 -4.41 0.65 11.05
CA HIS A 45 -5.82 0.30 10.92
C HIS A 45 -6.34 0.54 9.51
N TYR A 46 -5.99 1.66 8.88
CA TYR A 46 -6.35 1.96 7.50
C TYR A 46 -5.81 0.90 6.53
N LYS A 47 -4.51 0.57 6.64
CA LYS A 47 -3.89 -0.48 5.80
C LYS A 47 -4.57 -1.84 5.98
N ALA A 48 -4.84 -2.24 7.22
CA ALA A 48 -5.48 -3.52 7.52
C ALA A 48 -6.93 -3.57 7.00
N GLY A 49 -7.69 -2.48 7.15
CA GLY A 49 -9.05 -2.35 6.63
C GLY A 49 -9.09 -2.43 5.11
N LEU A 50 -8.18 -1.71 4.42
CA LEU A 50 -8.06 -1.76 2.97
C LEU A 50 -7.77 -3.17 2.46
N LEU A 51 -6.84 -3.88 3.09
CA LEU A 51 -6.53 -5.28 2.75
C LEU A 51 -7.73 -6.21 2.98
N ALA A 52 -8.48 -6.01 4.07
CA ALA A 52 -9.66 -6.82 4.36
C ALA A 52 -10.77 -6.60 3.32
N SER A 53 -11.04 -5.36 2.94
CA SER A 53 -12.03 -5.00 1.91
C SER A 53 -11.62 -5.53 0.53
N LEU A 54 -10.33 -5.46 0.20
CA LEU A 54 -9.79 -6.06 -1.01
C LEU A 54 -9.90 -7.59 -1.01
N LYS A 55 -9.69 -8.27 0.12
CA LYS A 55 -9.81 -9.74 0.20
C LYS A 55 -11.26 -10.23 0.19
N LYS A 56 -12.19 -9.41 0.69
CA LYS A 56 -13.64 -9.72 0.73
C LYS A 56 -14.38 -9.44 -0.57
N GLY A 57 -13.83 -8.61 -1.45
CA GLY A 57 -14.53 -8.18 -2.67
C GLY A 57 -15.47 -6.99 -2.45
N ASP A 58 -15.31 -6.29 -1.33
CA ASP A 58 -16.04 -5.04 -1.06
C ASP A 58 -15.54 -3.88 -1.96
N ILE A 59 -14.34 -4.03 -2.53
CA ILE A 59 -13.81 -3.18 -3.61
C ILE A 59 -14.01 -3.95 -4.91
N ASP A 60 -14.68 -3.31 -5.87
CA ASP A 60 -15.14 -3.95 -7.11
C ASP A 60 -13.98 -4.59 -7.90
N MET A 61 -13.83 -5.90 -7.73
CA MET A 61 -12.75 -6.72 -8.29
C MET A 61 -12.92 -6.95 -9.80
N ALA A 62 -14.08 -6.59 -10.37
CA ALA A 62 -14.41 -6.78 -11.78
C ALA A 62 -13.46 -6.02 -12.71
N LEU A 63 -12.79 -4.97 -12.20
CA LEU A 63 -11.82 -4.17 -12.94
C LEU A 63 -10.49 -4.89 -13.26
N LEU A 64 -10.13 -5.94 -12.51
CA LEU A 64 -8.82 -6.58 -12.65
C LEU A 64 -8.83 -7.77 -13.62
N GLU A 65 -10.02 -8.26 -14.02
CA GLU A 65 -10.35 -9.31 -15.01
C GLU A 65 -9.64 -10.68 -14.87
N GLU A 66 -8.46 -10.77 -14.24
CA GLU A 66 -7.65 -11.96 -13.99
C GLU A 66 -7.21 -12.02 -12.51
N ARG A 67 -7.41 -13.19 -11.87
CA ARG A 67 -6.98 -13.44 -10.47
C ARG A 67 -5.51 -13.14 -10.18
N LYS A 68 -4.62 -13.32 -11.16
CA LYS A 68 -3.18 -13.10 -10.95
C LYS A 68 -2.85 -11.62 -10.74
N THR A 69 -3.56 -10.73 -11.45
CA THR A 69 -3.44 -9.28 -11.27
C THR A 69 -3.90 -8.88 -9.86
N PHE A 70 -4.92 -9.56 -9.35
CA PHE A 70 -5.38 -9.40 -7.97
C PHE A 70 -4.33 -9.83 -6.93
N ASP A 71 -3.76 -11.03 -7.06
CA ASP A 71 -2.71 -11.52 -6.13
C ASP A 71 -1.50 -10.57 -6.12
N LEU A 72 -1.16 -9.99 -7.28
CA LEU A 72 -0.09 -9.00 -7.39
C LEU A 72 -0.42 -7.70 -6.63
N VAL A 73 -1.65 -7.17 -6.76
CA VAL A 73 -2.11 -5.98 -6.01
C VAL A 73 -2.02 -6.22 -4.51
N VAL A 74 -2.56 -7.35 -4.05
CA VAL A 74 -2.56 -7.71 -2.63
C VAL A 74 -1.14 -7.80 -2.10
N SER A 75 -0.25 -8.51 -2.81
CA SER A 75 1.16 -8.65 -2.42
C SER A 75 1.88 -7.29 -2.34
N LYS A 76 1.60 -6.37 -3.26
CA LYS A 76 2.15 -5.01 -3.24
C LYS A 76 1.68 -4.26 -1.99
N ILE A 77 0.39 -4.25 -1.71
CA ILE A 77 -0.16 -3.53 -0.55
C ILE A 77 0.31 -4.15 0.76
N GLU A 78 0.44 -5.48 0.84
CA GLU A 78 1.03 -6.17 1.99
C GLU A 78 2.46 -5.72 2.25
N ALA A 79 3.26 -5.54 1.19
CA ALA A 79 4.66 -5.10 1.27
C ALA A 79 4.84 -3.62 1.68
N LEU A 80 3.78 -2.80 1.72
CA LEU A 80 3.89 -1.41 2.17
C LEU A 80 4.38 -1.33 3.62
N THR A 81 5.54 -0.74 3.84
CA THR A 81 6.05 -0.48 5.18
C THR A 81 5.33 0.72 5.77
N ILE A 82 4.77 0.56 6.97
CA ILE A 82 4.27 1.71 7.74
C ILE A 82 5.50 2.37 8.36
N PRO A 83 5.67 3.70 8.23
CA PRO A 83 6.76 4.39 8.89
C PRO A 83 6.74 4.07 10.39
N ALA A 84 7.89 3.66 10.91
CA ALA A 84 8.04 3.36 12.33
C ALA A 84 7.85 4.65 13.13
N ASP A 85 7.23 4.51 14.29
CA ASP A 85 7.10 5.55 15.30
C ASP A 85 8.51 5.95 15.75
N THR A 86 9.11 6.96 15.12
CA THR A 86 10.31 7.63 15.65
C THR A 86 9.86 8.65 16.69
N ASP A 87 9.16 8.18 17.72
CA ASP A 87 8.84 9.00 18.87
C ASP A 87 9.95 8.85 19.92
N GLY A 88 10.83 9.87 19.91
CA GLY A 88 11.46 10.43 21.10
C GLY A 88 12.05 9.49 22.16
N GLN A 89 13.21 8.90 21.90
CA GLN A 89 14.14 8.55 22.99
C GLN A 89 14.99 9.79 23.34
N GLY A 90 14.32 10.81 23.85
CA GLY A 90 14.91 12.06 24.30
C GLY A 90 14.23 12.52 25.59
N SER A 91 14.97 12.41 26.69
CA SER A 91 14.76 13.07 27.98
C SER A 91 14.13 12.28 29.14
N HIS A 92 14.75 12.51 30.30
CA HIS A 92 14.50 12.06 31.67
C HIS A 92 14.96 10.63 31.99
N ASN A 93 16.07 10.45 32.69
CA ASN A 93 16.15 10.85 34.09
C ASN A 93 17.60 11.15 34.54
N HIS A 94 17.90 12.43 34.79
CA HIS A 94 19.07 12.85 35.55
C HIS A 94 18.66 12.93 37.03
N ILE A 95 18.83 11.85 37.78
CA ILE A 95 18.82 11.90 39.24
C ILE A 95 19.95 11.06 39.83
N ASN A 96 20.70 11.74 40.71
CA ASN A 96 21.66 11.25 41.72
C ASN A 96 23.02 10.72 41.20
N GLN A 97 24.18 11.20 41.67
CA GLN A 97 24.51 11.57 43.05
C GLN A 97 25.57 12.69 43.13
N THR A 98 25.29 13.71 43.94
CA THR A 98 26.28 14.53 44.65
C THR A 98 26.10 14.22 46.13
N ILE A 99 27.16 13.73 46.79
CA ILE A 99 27.79 14.09 48.07
C ILE A 99 28.86 13.02 48.32
#